data_AF-X2J116-F1
#
_entry.id   AF-X2J116-F1
#
_cell.length_a   1.000
_cell.length_b   1.000
_cell.length_c   1.000
_cell.angle_alpha   90.00
_cell.angle_beta   90.00
_cell.angle_gamma   90.00
#
_symmetry.space_group_name_H-M   'P 1'
#
loop_
_entity.id
_entity.type
_entity.pdbx_description
1 polymer ?
#
loop_
_entity_poly.entity_id
_entity_poly.type
_entity_poly.pdbx_seq_one_letter_code
_entity_poly.pdbx_strand_id
1 'polypeptide(L)'
;FLTDDVELALSYGEYHDVRGTYETGNKKVHGNLASLDAIYHFGTPGVGLRPYVSAGLAHQNITNINSDSQGRQQMTMANIGAGLKYYFTENFFAKASLDGQYGLEKRDNGHQGEWMAGLGVGFNFGGSKAAPAPEPVADVCSDSDNDGVCDNVDKCPDTPANVTVDANGCPAVAEVVRVQLD
;
A
#
# COMPACT_ATOMS: atom_id res chain seq x y z
N PHE A 1 -1.06 2.19 -2.42
CA PHE A 1 0.36 2.02 -2.04
C PHE A 1 1.10 1.31 -3.17
N LEU A 2 2.28 1.82 -3.54
CA LEU A 2 3.20 1.16 -4.47
C LEU A 2 4.16 0.23 -3.72
N THR A 3 4.56 0.62 -2.51
CA THR A 3 5.31 -0.18 -1.53
C THR A 3 4.74 0.07 -0.13
N ASP A 4 5.31 -0.53 0.91
CA ASP A 4 4.87 -0.32 2.32
C ASP A 4 4.98 1.13 2.79
N ASP A 5 5.84 1.93 2.14
CA ASP A 5 6.14 3.31 2.51
C ASP A 5 5.72 4.33 1.42
N VAL A 6 5.73 3.92 0.15
CA VAL A 6 5.44 4.81 -0.98
C VAL A 6 3.98 4.69 -1.40
N GLU A 7 3.26 5.80 -1.32
CA GLU A 7 1.89 5.97 -1.82
C GLU A 7 1.90 6.93 -3.01
N LEU A 8 1.14 6.60 -4.07
CA LEU A 8 0.81 7.54 -5.13
C LEU A 8 -0.65 7.97 -4.90
N ALA A 9 -0.87 9.27 -4.72
CA ALA A 9 -2.16 9.83 -4.38
C ALA A 9 -2.66 10.77 -5.48
N LEU A 10 -3.90 10.53 -5.94
CA LEU A 10 -4.65 11.45 -6.79
C LEU A 10 -5.68 12.18 -5.92
N SER A 11 -5.62 13.50 -5.89
CA SER A 11 -6.53 14.33 -5.09
C SER A 11 -7.35 15.27 -5.98
N TYR A 12 -8.58 15.57 -5.55
CA TYR A 12 -9.43 16.60 -6.12
C TYR A 12 -10.10 17.38 -5.00
N GLY A 13 -10.06 18.71 -5.06
CA GLY A 13 -10.69 19.59 -4.10
C GLY A 13 -11.31 20.80 -4.78
N GLU A 14 -12.34 21.37 -4.15
CA GLU A 14 -13.02 22.58 -4.61
C GLU A 14 -12.84 23.70 -3.58
N TYR A 15 -12.61 24.91 -4.07
CA TYR A 15 -12.51 26.10 -3.24
C TYR A 15 -13.90 26.69 -2.99
N HIS A 16 -14.26 26.81 -1.72
CA HIS A 16 -15.48 27.48 -1.27
C HIS A 16 -15.13 28.68 -0.38
N ASP A 17 -15.95 29.73 -0.44
CA ASP A 17 -15.92 30.89 0.47
C ASP A 17 -14.59 31.65 0.59
N VAL A 18 -13.87 31.82 -0.52
CA VAL A 18 -12.68 32.68 -0.56
C VAL A 18 -13.09 34.15 -0.45
N ARG A 19 -13.03 34.73 0.76
CA ARG A 19 -13.27 36.16 1.01
C ARG A 19 -11.97 36.95 0.89
N GLY A 20 -11.89 37.85 -0.09
CA GLY A 20 -10.78 38.81 -0.20
C GLY A 20 -10.97 40.01 0.74
N THR A 21 -9.89 40.50 1.35
CA THR A 21 -9.87 41.64 2.29
C THR A 21 -9.83 43.03 1.64
N TYR A 22 -10.12 43.16 0.34
CA TYR A 22 -10.19 44.47 -0.32
C TYR A 22 -11.62 45.03 -0.30
N GLU A 23 -11.75 46.32 0.03
CA GLU A 23 -12.97 47.11 0.33
C GLU A 23 -14.05 47.20 -0.79
N THR A 24 -14.11 46.27 -1.73
CA THR A 24 -15.07 46.29 -2.84
C THR A 24 -15.71 44.92 -3.06
N GLY A 25 -16.78 44.66 -2.30
CA GLY A 25 -17.82 43.68 -2.63
C GLY A 25 -17.48 42.20 -2.40
N ASN A 26 -18.51 41.42 -2.07
CA ASN A 26 -18.43 39.97 -1.94
C ASN A 26 -18.04 39.32 -3.28
N LYS A 27 -16.76 39.03 -3.50
CA LYS A 27 -16.31 38.26 -4.67
C LYS A 27 -16.53 36.77 -4.42
N LYS A 28 -17.34 36.12 -5.27
CA LYS A 28 -17.51 34.67 -5.25
C LYS A 28 -16.47 34.04 -6.17
N VAL A 29 -15.35 33.59 -5.59
CA VAL A 29 -14.35 32.81 -6.32
C VAL A 29 -14.75 31.34 -6.26
N HIS A 30 -14.87 30.70 -7.42
CA HIS A 30 -15.03 29.25 -7.52
C HIS A 30 -13.79 28.69 -8.21
N GLY A 31 -13.27 27.58 -7.70
CA GLY A 31 -12.16 26.92 -8.33
C GLY A 31 -12.04 25.48 -7.86
N ASN A 32 -11.18 24.74 -8.54
CA ASN A 32 -10.82 23.39 -8.16
C ASN A 32 -9.32 23.17 -8.32
N LEU A 33 -8.85 22.14 -7.63
CA LEU A 33 -7.47 21.70 -7.62
C LEU A 33 -7.47 20.19 -7.82
N ALA A 34 -6.79 19.73 -8.87
CA ALA A 34 -6.47 18.32 -9.04
C ALA A 34 -4.96 18.14 -8.80
N SER A 35 -4.56 17.17 -7.99
CA SER A 35 -3.15 16.90 -7.70
C SER A 35 -2.78 15.44 -7.85
N LEU A 36 -1.53 15.20 -8.22
CA LEU A 36 -0.89 13.89 -8.21
C LEU A 36 0.40 14.00 -7.39
N ASP A 37 0.44 13.28 -6.27
CA ASP A 37 1.51 13.38 -5.29
C ASP A 37 2.11 12.01 -4.99
N ALA A 38 3.44 11.95 -4.93
CA ALA A 38 4.16 10.83 -4.34
C ALA A 38 4.37 11.13 -2.85
N ILE A 39 3.99 10.18 -2.01
CA ILE A 39 4.02 10.31 -0.56
C ILE A 39 4.89 9.20 0.01
N TYR A 40 5.90 9.59 0.79
CA TYR A 40 6.76 8.67 1.52
C TYR A 40 6.39 8.69 3.00
N HIS A 41 5.99 7.54 3.54
CA HIS A 41 5.63 7.34 4.93
C HIS A 41 6.81 6.78 5.72
N PHE A 42 7.09 7.36 6.86
CA PHE A 42 8.03 6.83 7.83
C PHE A 42 7.33 5.84 8.78
N GLY A 43 8.13 4.98 9.40
CA GLY A 43 7.63 3.93 10.31
C GLY A 43 7.00 2.77 9.56
N THR A 44 6.45 1.81 10.30
CA THR A 44 5.92 0.55 9.75
C THR A 44 4.40 0.62 9.52
N PRO A 45 3.85 -0.15 8.56
CA PRO A 45 2.42 -0.36 8.45
C PRO A 45 1.81 -0.94 9.74
N GLY A 46 0.53 -0.62 9.99
CA GLY A 46 -0.22 -1.08 11.16
C GLY A 46 -0.78 0.08 12.00
N VAL A 47 -1.35 -0.26 13.16
CA VAL A 47 -1.86 0.74 14.12
C VAL A 47 -0.71 1.57 14.68
N GLY A 48 -0.83 2.90 14.58
CA GLY A 48 0.19 3.83 15.07
C GLY A 48 0.34 5.10 14.25
N LEU A 49 1.33 5.90 14.63
CA LEU A 49 1.67 7.15 13.95
C LEU A 49 2.64 6.89 12.81
N ARG A 50 2.29 7.35 11.61
CA ARG A 50 3.15 7.40 10.42
C ARG A 50 3.30 8.83 9.95
N PRO A 51 4.40 9.52 10.33
CA PRO A 51 4.79 10.77 9.69
C PRO A 51 5.05 10.54 8.20
N TYR A 52 4.84 11.56 7.36
CA TYR A 52 5.10 11.45 5.93
C TYR A 52 5.64 12.77 5.36
N VAL A 53 6.31 12.65 4.22
CA VAL A 53 6.62 13.77 3.31
C VAL A 53 6.04 13.48 1.94
N SER A 54 5.68 14.53 1.21
CA SER A 54 5.08 14.43 -0.11
C SER A 54 5.65 15.46 -1.08
N ALA A 55 5.68 15.09 -2.35
CA ALA A 55 5.97 16.00 -3.44
C ALA A 55 5.18 15.59 -4.69
N GLY A 56 4.78 16.56 -5.48
CA GLY A 56 3.88 16.29 -6.60
C GLY A 56 3.63 17.49 -7.49
N LEU A 57 2.65 17.33 -8.36
CA LEU A 57 2.17 18.37 -9.26
C LEU A 57 0.67 18.55 -9.07
N ALA A 58 0.23 19.80 -9.13
CA ALA A 58 -1.18 20.14 -9.11
C ALA A 58 -1.55 21.03 -10.30
N HIS A 59 -2.78 20.87 -10.74
CA HIS A 59 -3.40 21.71 -11.75
C HIS A 59 -4.64 22.37 -11.15
N GLN A 60 -4.63 23.69 -11.15
CA GLN A 60 -5.67 24.51 -10.56
C GLN A 60 -6.48 25.22 -11.65
N ASN A 61 -7.80 25.17 -11.55
CA ASN A 61 -8.69 26.03 -12.31
C ASN A 61 -9.36 27.01 -11.35
N ILE A 62 -9.23 28.30 -11.61
CA ILE A 62 -10.00 29.34 -10.90
C ILE A 62 -10.84 30.10 -11.92
N THR A 63 -12.13 30.25 -11.60
CA THR A 63 -13.05 31.11 -12.35
C THR A 63 -13.35 32.33 -11.49
N ASN A 64 -12.93 33.50 -11.98
CA ASN A 64 -13.21 34.77 -11.35
C ASN A 64 -14.41 35.41 -12.04
N ILE A 65 -15.51 35.56 -11.30
CA ILE A 65 -16.68 36.31 -11.72
C ILE A 65 -16.65 37.65 -10.97
N ASN A 66 -16.17 38.70 -11.62
CA ASN A 66 -16.29 40.08 -11.13
C ASN A 66 -17.46 40.78 -11.85
N SER A 67 -17.99 41.86 -11.25
CA SER A 67 -19.09 42.65 -11.83
C SER A 67 -18.82 43.16 -13.25
N ASP A 68 -17.54 43.36 -13.62
CA ASP A 68 -17.14 43.94 -14.92
C ASP A 68 -16.19 43.06 -15.74
N SER A 69 -15.85 41.85 -15.28
CA SER A 69 -15.01 40.92 -16.06
C SER A 69 -15.16 39.48 -15.60
N GLN A 70 -15.25 38.57 -16.58
CA GLN A 70 -15.19 37.12 -16.36
C GLN A 70 -13.87 36.60 -16.93
N GLY A 71 -13.08 35.91 -16.11
CA GLY A 71 -11.81 35.33 -16.52
C GLY A 71 -11.65 33.93 -15.92
N ARG A 72 -11.23 32.98 -16.76
CA ARG A 72 -10.81 31.64 -16.32
C ARG A 72 -9.30 31.57 -16.36
N GLN A 73 -8.70 31.24 -15.22
CA GLN A 73 -7.26 31.04 -15.11
C GLN A 73 -6.98 29.58 -14.80
N GLN A 74 -6.04 29.02 -15.54
CA GLN A 74 -5.46 27.70 -15.30
C GLN A 74 -4.01 27.90 -14.87
N MET A 75 -3.55 27.09 -13.93
CA MET A 75 -2.19 27.17 -13.43
C MET A 75 -1.71 25.79 -13.00
N THR A 76 -0.49 25.45 -13.39
CA THR A 76 0.20 24.24 -12.94
C THR A 76 1.23 24.61 -11.88
N MET A 77 1.24 23.85 -10.79
CA MET A 77 2.01 24.11 -9.58
C MET A 77 2.77 22.85 -9.16
N ALA A 78 3.88 23.04 -8.47
CA ALA A 78 4.56 22.00 -7.73
C ALA A 78 4.11 22.00 -6.27
N ASN A 79 3.90 20.80 -5.73
CA ASN A 79 3.52 20.58 -4.35
C ASN A 79 4.72 20.06 -3.56
N ILE A 80 4.85 20.52 -2.32
CA ILE A 80 5.68 19.92 -1.29
C ILE A 80 4.89 19.88 0.00
N GLY A 81 4.90 18.76 0.72
CA GLY A 81 4.10 18.63 1.93
C GLY A 81 4.76 17.75 2.97
N ALA A 82 4.31 17.93 4.20
CA ALA A 82 4.63 17.06 5.32
C ALA A 82 3.40 16.89 6.19
N GLY A 83 3.29 15.75 6.85
CA GLY A 83 2.15 15.51 7.73
C GLY A 83 2.29 14.29 8.61
N LEU A 84 1.23 14.07 9.37
CA LEU A 84 1.10 12.99 10.33
C LEU A 84 -0.17 12.22 10.01
N LYS A 85 -0.06 10.90 9.80
CA LYS A 85 -1.20 9.98 9.72
C LYS A 85 -1.21 9.10 10.96
N TYR A 86 -2.28 9.13 11.73
CA TYR A 86 -2.46 8.24 12.88
C TYR A 86 -3.50 7.17 12.53
N TYR A 87 -3.04 5.93 12.40
CA TYR A 87 -3.86 4.75 12.17
C TYR A 87 -4.39 4.26 13.51
N PHE A 88 -5.66 4.54 13.79
CA PHE A 88 -6.33 4.10 15.03
C PHE A 88 -6.99 2.72 14.88
N THR A 89 -7.01 2.18 13.67
CA THR A 89 -7.30 0.77 13.35
C THR A 89 -6.39 0.35 12.17
N GLU A 90 -6.41 -0.93 11.78
CA GLU A 90 -5.68 -1.43 10.60
C GLU A 90 -6.11 -0.76 9.28
N ASN A 91 -7.31 -0.18 9.24
CA ASN A 91 -7.87 0.41 8.02
C ASN A 91 -8.06 1.92 8.14
N PHE A 92 -8.57 2.41 9.25
CA PHE A 92 -8.91 3.82 9.43
C PHE A 92 -7.75 4.65 9.99
N PHE A 93 -7.58 5.85 9.44
CA PHE A 93 -6.61 6.83 9.92
C PHE A 93 -7.19 8.25 9.98
N ALA A 94 -6.62 9.05 10.88
CA ALA A 94 -6.76 10.50 10.90
C ALA A 94 -5.45 11.13 10.38
N LYS A 95 -5.54 12.26 9.69
CA LYS A 95 -4.43 12.95 9.03
C LYS A 95 -4.39 14.41 9.46
N ALA A 96 -3.20 14.92 9.72
CA ALA A 96 -2.90 16.35 9.76
C ALA A 96 -1.78 16.66 8.77
N SER A 97 -1.89 17.76 8.02
CA SER A 97 -0.91 18.11 6.97
C SER A 97 -0.59 19.59 6.91
N LEU A 98 0.60 19.88 6.41
CA LEU A 98 1.06 21.18 5.97
C LEU A 98 1.58 21.02 4.54
N ASP A 99 0.93 21.67 3.59
CA ASP A 99 1.18 21.53 2.16
C ASP A 99 1.52 22.90 1.57
N GLY A 100 2.57 22.98 0.77
CA GLY A 100 3.06 24.17 0.09
C GLY A 100 2.96 24.01 -1.43
N GLN A 101 2.42 25.00 -2.12
CA GLN A 101 2.20 25.02 -3.56
C GLN A 101 2.98 26.18 -4.20
N TYR A 102 3.74 25.87 -5.24
CA TYR A 102 4.61 26.82 -5.93
C TYR A 102 4.30 26.83 -7.43
N GLY A 103 4.02 28.02 -7.97
CA GLY A 103 3.79 28.19 -9.41
C GLY A 103 5.03 27.86 -10.24
N LEU A 104 4.85 27.08 -11.30
CA LEU A 104 5.94 26.68 -12.21
C LEU A 104 6.14 27.65 -13.38
N GLU A 105 5.18 28.52 -13.65
CA GLU A 105 5.25 29.51 -14.71
C GLU A 105 5.90 30.81 -14.22
N LYS A 106 6.87 31.33 -14.99
CA LYS A 106 7.46 32.65 -14.77
C LYS A 106 6.44 33.73 -15.11
N ARG A 107 5.67 34.19 -14.13
CA ARG A 107 5.04 35.51 -14.18
C ARG A 107 6.03 36.52 -13.62
N ASP A 108 6.21 37.64 -14.33
CA ASP A 108 7.24 38.67 -14.07
C ASP A 108 7.17 39.33 -12.68
N ASN A 109 6.18 38.99 -11.85
CA ASN A 109 6.10 39.41 -10.45
C ASN A 109 6.18 38.17 -9.56
N GLY A 110 7.37 37.94 -9.00
CA GLY A 110 7.76 36.74 -8.23
C GLY A 110 6.64 36.16 -7.38
N HIS A 111 6.16 34.97 -7.76
CA HIS A 111 5.14 34.27 -7.00
C HIS A 111 5.74 33.73 -5.69
N GLN A 112 5.09 34.12 -4.60
CA GLN A 112 5.33 33.61 -3.26
C GLN A 112 4.59 32.28 -3.17
N GLY A 113 5.22 31.24 -2.62
CA GLY A 113 4.55 29.95 -2.41
C GLY A 113 3.35 30.10 -1.48
N GLU A 114 2.28 29.37 -1.78
CA GLU A 114 1.07 29.33 -0.95
C GLU A 114 1.15 28.12 -0.01
N TRP A 115 0.87 28.32 1.27
CA TRP A 115 0.87 27.25 2.26
C TRP A 115 -0.53 27.00 2.81
N MET A 116 -0.88 25.75 3.02
CA MET A 116 -2.16 25.32 3.58
C MET A 116 -1.96 24.29 4.68
N ALA A 117 -2.75 24.40 5.74
CA ALA A 117 -2.84 23.38 6.78
C ALA A 117 -4.15 22.61 6.61
N GLY A 118 -4.08 21.28 6.74
CA GLY A 118 -5.21 20.39 6.48
C GLY A 118 -5.42 19.37 7.60
N LEU A 119 -6.67 18.95 7.75
CA LEU A 119 -7.07 17.78 8.53
C LEU A 119 -7.87 16.84 7.62
N GLY A 120 -7.74 15.54 7.83
CA GLY A 120 -8.47 14.54 7.05
C GLY A 120 -8.66 13.23 7.79
N VAL A 121 -9.53 12.38 7.24
CA VAL A 121 -9.71 10.99 7.67
C VAL A 121 -9.70 10.11 6.43
N GLY A 122 -9.31 8.85 6.58
CA GLY A 122 -9.30 7.93 5.46
C GLY A 122 -9.37 6.47 5.88
N PHE A 123 -9.52 5.63 4.87
CA PHE A 123 -9.68 4.19 4.99
C PHE A 123 -8.73 3.50 4.00
N ASN A 124 -7.94 2.56 4.49
CA ASN A 124 -7.07 1.69 3.72
C ASN A 124 -7.78 0.37 3.44
N PHE A 125 -7.84 -0.01 2.16
CA PHE A 125 -8.48 -1.23 1.69
C PHE A 125 -7.43 -2.17 1.09
N GLY A 126 -7.69 -3.48 1.15
CA GLY A 126 -6.79 -4.49 0.60
C GLY A 126 -5.73 -4.99 1.58
N GLY A 127 -6.16 -5.35 2.79
CA GLY A 127 -5.29 -6.00 3.79
C GLY A 127 -4.62 -7.26 3.25
N SER A 128 -3.42 -7.54 3.76
CA SER A 128 -2.56 -8.65 3.32
C SER A 128 -3.34 -9.97 3.26
N LYS A 129 -3.22 -10.64 2.10
CA LYS A 129 -3.51 -12.07 1.98
C LYS A 129 -2.92 -12.76 3.20
N ALA A 130 -3.76 -13.47 3.97
CA ALA A 130 -3.30 -14.26 5.08
C ALA A 130 -2.05 -15.03 4.62
N ALA A 131 -0.94 -14.88 5.36
CA ALA A 131 0.19 -15.76 5.16
C ALA A 131 -0.39 -17.19 5.12
N PRO A 132 -0.07 -18.01 4.09
CA PRO A 132 -0.52 -19.39 4.10
C PRO A 132 -0.14 -19.94 5.47
N ALA A 133 -1.13 -20.49 6.18
CA ALA A 133 -0.90 -21.10 7.47
C ALA A 133 0.33 -22.01 7.33
N PRO A 134 1.28 -22.00 8.30
CA PRO A 134 2.42 -22.90 8.22
C PRO A 134 1.88 -24.30 7.90
N GLU A 135 2.36 -24.88 6.80
CA GLU A 135 1.98 -26.24 6.41
C GLU A 135 2.12 -27.11 7.66
N PRO A 136 1.15 -28.00 7.96
CA PRO A 136 1.24 -28.84 9.14
C PRO A 136 2.58 -29.54 9.09
N VAL A 137 3.45 -29.18 10.03
CA VAL A 137 4.70 -29.89 10.27
C VAL A 137 4.31 -31.35 10.42
N ALA A 138 4.72 -32.17 9.46
CA ALA A 138 4.54 -33.62 9.52
C ALA A 138 4.98 -34.05 10.93
N ASP A 139 4.11 -34.74 11.65
CA ASP A 139 4.41 -35.26 12.98
C ASP A 139 5.77 -35.94 12.91
N VAL A 140 6.73 -35.43 13.70
CA VAL A 140 8.06 -36.00 13.80
C VAL A 140 7.93 -37.31 14.56
N CYS A 141 7.53 -38.35 13.85
CA CYS A 141 7.68 -39.71 14.30
C CYS A 141 9.12 -40.17 14.00
N SER A 142 9.65 -41.06 14.83
CA SER A 142 10.90 -41.74 14.52
C SER A 142 10.65 -42.72 13.37
N ASP A 143 11.55 -42.75 12.41
CA ASP A 143 11.61 -43.70 11.30
C ASP A 143 13.04 -44.26 11.31
N SER A 144 13.21 -45.43 11.91
CA SER A 144 14.52 -45.99 12.28
C SER A 144 15.26 -46.58 11.08
N ASP A 145 14.56 -47.12 10.09
CA ASP A 145 15.13 -47.71 8.87
C ASP A 145 14.99 -46.80 7.63
N ASN A 146 14.36 -45.63 7.79
CA ASN A 146 14.21 -44.57 6.79
C ASN A 146 13.46 -45.04 5.54
N ASP A 147 12.46 -45.90 5.71
CA ASP A 147 11.61 -46.38 4.62
C ASP A 147 10.41 -45.46 4.31
N GLY A 148 10.21 -44.43 5.15
CA GLY A 148 9.14 -43.44 5.02
C GLY A 148 7.89 -43.75 5.84
N VAL A 149 7.90 -44.81 6.66
CA VAL A 149 6.82 -45.19 7.58
C VAL A 149 7.29 -45.03 9.02
N CYS A 150 6.49 -44.37 9.85
CA CYS A 150 6.83 -44.17 11.26
C CYS A 150 6.94 -45.49 12.03
N ASP A 151 7.93 -45.61 12.92
CA ASP A 151 8.19 -46.78 13.78
C ASP A 151 6.95 -47.25 14.57
N ASN A 152 6.00 -46.35 14.86
CA ASN A 152 4.79 -46.66 15.61
C ASN A 152 3.68 -47.34 14.78
N VAL A 153 3.77 -47.28 13.45
CA VAL A 153 2.80 -47.89 12.51
C VAL A 153 3.48 -48.82 11.49
N ASP A 154 4.80 -48.87 11.47
CA ASP A 154 5.57 -49.84 10.71
C ASP A 154 5.41 -51.26 11.27
N LYS A 155 5.05 -52.18 10.38
CA LYS A 155 4.86 -53.61 10.69
C LYS A 155 6.06 -54.46 10.30
N CYS A 156 7.01 -53.91 9.54
CA CYS A 156 8.15 -54.58 8.97
C CYS A 156 9.45 -53.81 9.29
N PRO A 157 9.87 -53.75 10.57
CA PRO A 157 11.09 -53.07 10.96
C PRO A 157 12.32 -53.72 10.32
N ASP A 158 13.33 -52.89 10.02
CA ASP A 158 14.57 -53.26 9.33
C ASP A 158 14.36 -53.51 7.81
N THR A 159 13.54 -52.71 7.15
CA THR A 159 13.37 -52.76 5.70
C THR A 159 14.72 -52.55 5.00
N PRO A 160 15.11 -53.41 4.04
CA PRO A 160 16.34 -53.23 3.29
C PRO A 160 16.35 -51.89 2.54
N ALA A 161 17.46 -51.16 2.66
CA ALA A 161 17.64 -49.91 1.94
C ALA A 161 17.37 -50.09 0.43
N ASN A 162 16.67 -49.11 -0.16
CA ASN A 162 16.34 -49.05 -1.59
C ASN A 162 15.25 -50.03 -2.07
N VAL A 163 14.38 -50.48 -1.15
CA VAL A 163 13.16 -51.25 -1.45
C VAL A 163 11.95 -50.31 -1.33
N THR A 164 10.99 -50.42 -2.25
CA THR A 164 9.71 -49.71 -2.12
C THR A 164 8.82 -50.44 -1.12
N VAL A 165 8.37 -49.74 -0.09
CA VAL A 165 7.45 -50.25 0.93
C VAL A 165 6.02 -49.83 0.68
N ASP A 166 5.08 -50.62 1.21
CA ASP A 166 3.66 -50.28 1.22
C ASP A 166 3.30 -49.36 2.39
N ALA A 167 2.02 -49.03 2.54
CA ALA A 167 1.54 -48.16 3.63
C ALA A 167 1.72 -48.74 5.05
N ASN A 168 2.22 -49.98 5.17
CA ASN A 168 2.54 -50.62 6.45
C ASN A 168 4.04 -50.75 6.70
N GLY A 169 4.90 -50.20 5.83
CA GLY A 169 6.37 -50.34 5.92
C GLY A 169 6.89 -51.68 5.37
N CYS A 170 6.04 -52.49 4.73
CA CYS A 170 6.45 -53.81 4.25
C CYS A 170 6.87 -53.79 2.77
N PRO A 171 7.90 -54.56 2.37
CA PRO A 171 8.35 -54.66 0.98
C PRO A 171 7.19 -54.96 0.01
N ALA A 172 6.95 -54.05 -0.92
CA ALA A 172 6.03 -54.25 -2.03
C ALA A 172 6.71 -55.19 -3.05
N VAL A 173 6.67 -56.50 -2.78
CA VAL A 173 7.35 -57.51 -3.60
C VAL A 173 6.78 -57.50 -5.03
N ALA A 174 7.53 -56.95 -5.99
CA ALA A 174 7.44 -57.39 -7.37
C ALA A 174 8.27 -58.69 -7.46
N GLU A 175 7.58 -59.82 -7.55
CA GLU A 175 8.16 -61.15 -7.75
C GLU A 175 9.22 -61.10 -8.86
N VAL A 176 10.49 -61.33 -8.51
CA VAL A 176 11.57 -61.43 -9.47
C VAL A 176 11.41 -62.78 -10.17
N VAL A 177 10.68 -62.80 -11.28
CA VAL A 177 10.59 -63.97 -12.18
C VAL A 177 11.99 -64.29 -12.66
N ARG A 178 12.58 -65.37 -12.15
CA ARG A 178 13.84 -65.90 -12.64
C ARG A 178 13.56 -66.57 -13.99
N VAL A 179 13.90 -65.90 -15.09
CA VAL A 179 13.98 -66.56 -16.40
C VAL A 179 15.21 -67.46 -16.37
N GLN A 180 14.97 -68.76 -16.21
CA GLN A 180 15.99 -69.78 -16.42
C GLN A 180 16.10 -69.97 -17.94
N LEU A 181 17.22 -69.53 -18.50
CA LEU A 181 17.58 -69.80 -19.90
C LEU A 181 18.28 -71.17 -19.92
N ASP A 182 17.55 -72.20 -20.32
CA ASP A 182 18.10 -73.51 -20.71
C ASP A 182 18.51 -73.50 -22.18
#